data_AF-A0AAN5YIH3-F1
#
_entry.id   AF-A0AAN5YIH3-F1
#
_cell.length_a   1.000
_cell.length_b   1.000
_cell.length_c   1.000
_cell.angle_alpha   90.00
_cell.angle_beta   90.00
_cell.angle_gamma   90.00
#
_symmetry.space_group_name_H-M   'P 1'
#
loop_
_entity.id
_entity.type
_entity.pdbx_description
1 polymer ?
#
loop_
_entity_poly.entity_id
_entity_poly.type
_entity_poly.pdbx_seq_one_letter_code
_entity_poly.pdbx_strand_id
1 'polypeptide(L)'
;MELPDGIVWETAVSKNGNEYRVGTLPGGNDMKMEASAISMEAFAVDVNWPVGDKSWKTTSPDVQTKAAITRYRLFRKGEDVWPYILWFTNTEHYHYYFIDETGDEYGNNTLRNGNHYIEYRSAKPNIICIKGS
;
A
#
# COMPACT_ATOMS: atom_id res chain seq x y z
N MET A 1 6.86 2.98 -18.48
CA MET A 1 5.80 3.51 -17.60
C MET A 1 6.48 4.17 -16.42
N GLU A 2 6.35 5.49 -16.37
CA GLU A 2 6.90 6.38 -15.35
C GLU A 2 5.86 6.55 -14.22
N LEU A 3 6.30 6.99 -13.03
CA LEU A 3 5.38 7.33 -11.94
C LEU A 3 4.51 8.52 -12.40
N PRO A 4 3.22 8.61 -12.04
CA PRO A 4 2.40 9.74 -12.42
C PRO A 4 2.97 11.02 -11.81
N ASP A 5 2.95 12.08 -12.61
CA ASP A 5 3.37 13.39 -12.15
C ASP A 5 2.49 13.87 -10.98
N GLY A 6 3.14 14.53 -10.02
CA GLY A 6 2.47 15.19 -8.91
C GLY A 6 2.30 14.36 -7.64
N ILE A 7 2.69 13.08 -7.56
CA ILE A 7 2.61 12.32 -6.29
C ILE A 7 3.30 13.11 -5.15
N VAL A 8 2.54 13.40 -4.10
CA VAL A 8 3.04 13.91 -2.83
C VAL A 8 3.45 12.71 -1.98
N TRP A 9 4.70 12.71 -1.52
CA TRP A 9 5.27 11.65 -0.71
C TRP A 9 5.35 12.09 0.76
N GLU A 10 4.84 11.26 1.65
CA GLU A 10 4.98 11.41 3.09
C GLU A 10 5.88 10.28 3.62
N THR A 11 6.83 10.61 4.49
CA THR A 11 7.74 9.62 5.09
C THR A 11 7.14 9.10 6.39
N ALA A 12 7.24 7.79 6.60
CA ALA A 12 6.80 7.11 7.81
C ALA A 12 7.85 6.08 8.23
N VAL A 13 7.71 5.56 9.46
CA VAL A 13 8.60 4.57 10.03
C VAL A 13 7.85 3.25 10.18
N SER A 14 8.40 2.19 9.59
CA SER A 14 7.82 0.86 9.62
C SER A 14 7.93 0.24 11.02
N LYS A 15 7.27 -0.89 11.23
CA LYS A 15 7.33 -1.62 12.50
C LYS A 15 8.75 -1.99 12.92
N ASN A 16 9.63 -2.32 11.96
CA ASN A 16 11.02 -2.66 12.23
C ASN A 16 11.95 -1.44 12.29
N GLY A 17 11.42 -0.21 12.23
CA GLY A 17 12.19 1.02 12.32
C GLY A 17 12.80 1.49 10.99
N ASN A 18 12.40 0.89 9.86
CA ASN A 18 12.86 1.33 8.54
C ASN A 18 12.00 2.48 8.03
N GLU A 19 12.63 3.50 7.46
CA GLU A 19 11.88 4.54 6.76
C GLU A 19 11.25 3.98 5.49
N TYR A 20 10.00 4.34 5.25
CA TYR A 20 9.27 4.09 4.02
C TYR A 20 8.46 5.34 3.67
N ARG A 21 7.90 5.40 2.47
CA ARG A 21 7.07 6.54 2.09
C ARG A 21 5.77 6.12 1.43
N VAL A 22 4.71 6.85 1.76
CA VAL A 22 3.38 6.69 1.17
C VAL A 22 3.13 7.84 0.20
N GLY A 23 2.57 7.52 -0.96
CA GLY A 23 2.31 8.48 -2.02
C GLY A 23 0.81 8.70 -2.19
N THR A 24 0.43 9.96 -2.37
CA THR A 24 -0.93 10.37 -2.77
C THR A 24 -0.87 11.38 -3.92
N LEU A 25 -1.76 11.23 -4.91
CA LEU A 25 -1.92 12.25 -5.98
C LEU A 25 -2.66 13.50 -5.45
N PRO A 26 -2.18 14.73 -5.68
CA PRO A 26 -2.86 15.96 -5.30
C PRO A 26 -4.07 16.19 -6.22
N GLY A 27 -5.19 16.64 -5.64
CA GLY A 27 -6.43 16.94 -6.38
C GLY A 27 -7.67 16.13 -5.97
N GLY A 28 -7.59 15.33 -4.91
CA GLY A 28 -8.76 14.72 -4.27
C GLY A 28 -9.06 15.42 -2.96
N ASN A 29 -9.84 16.51 -3.01
CA ASN A 29 -10.33 17.33 -1.89
C ASN A 29 -9.81 16.92 -0.50
N ASP A 30 -8.67 17.50 -0.10
CA ASP A 30 -7.95 17.16 1.13
C ASP A 30 -8.72 17.70 2.35
N MET A 31 -9.82 17.04 2.73
CA MET A 31 -10.32 17.18 4.08
C MET A 31 -9.36 16.43 5.00
N LYS A 32 -8.51 17.17 5.70
CA LYS A 32 -7.97 16.75 7.00
C LYS A 32 -9.17 16.52 7.93
N MET A 33 -9.80 15.36 7.84
CA MET A 33 -10.65 14.85 8.91
C MET A 33 -9.75 14.05 9.83
N GLU A 34 -9.78 14.41 11.11
CA GLU A 34 -9.35 13.52 12.17
C GLU A 34 -9.96 12.14 11.91
N ALA A 35 -9.17 11.08 12.10
CA ALA A 35 -9.57 9.69 11.87
C ALA A 35 -10.86 9.39 12.64
N SER A 36 -12.00 9.63 12.00
CA SER A 36 -13.29 9.27 12.52
C SER A 36 -13.35 7.77 12.36
N ALA A 37 -13.25 7.06 13.48
CA ALA A 37 -13.35 5.61 13.56
C ALA A 37 -14.74 5.18 13.08
N ILE A 38 -14.96 5.17 11.76
CA ILE A 38 -15.95 4.30 11.15
C ILE A 38 -15.40 2.91 11.43
N SER A 39 -16.05 2.18 12.34
CA SER A 39 -15.66 0.84 12.74
C SER A 39 -15.85 -0.11 11.56
N MET A 40 -14.91 -0.08 10.61
CA MET A 40 -14.78 -1.14 9.64
C MET A 40 -14.22 -2.36 10.39
N GLU A 41 -14.72 -3.54 10.07
CA GLU A 41 -14.24 -4.74 10.73
C GLU A 41 -12.76 -4.92 10.42
N ALA A 42 -11.94 -5.03 11.47
CA ALA A 42 -10.53 -5.29 11.29
C ALA A 42 -10.37 -6.62 10.57
N PHE A 43 -9.49 -6.65 9.56
CA PHE A 43 -9.26 -7.85 8.76
C PHE A 43 -7.78 -8.18 8.68
N ALA A 44 -7.51 -9.45 8.35
CA ALA A 44 -6.22 -9.93 7.90
C ALA A 44 -6.43 -10.91 6.74
N VAL A 45 -5.66 -10.77 5.68
CA VAL A 45 -5.70 -11.66 4.51
C VAL A 45 -4.28 -12.05 4.14
N ASP A 46 -4.03 -13.35 4.13
CA ASP A 46 -2.78 -13.90 3.61
C ASP A 46 -2.78 -13.81 2.09
N VAL A 47 -1.66 -13.33 1.55
CA VAL A 47 -1.46 -13.14 0.11
C VAL A 47 -0.09 -13.68 -0.29
N ASN A 48 0.14 -13.77 -1.60
CA ASN A 48 1.47 -13.99 -2.16
C ASN A 48 1.64 -13.02 -3.32
N TRP A 49 2.12 -11.81 -3.01
CA TRP A 49 2.34 -10.76 -3.98
C TRP A 49 3.85 -10.64 -4.22
N PRO A 50 4.40 -11.37 -5.20
CA PRO A 50 5.81 -11.31 -5.50
C PRO A 50 6.18 -9.99 -6.17
N VAL A 51 7.40 -9.53 -5.92
CA VAL A 51 8.00 -8.48 -6.75
C VAL A 51 8.13 -9.00 -8.17
N GLY A 52 7.45 -8.33 -9.09
CA GLY A 52 7.44 -8.69 -10.50
C GLY A 52 7.64 -7.47 -11.40
N ASP A 53 6.93 -7.48 -12.51
CA ASP A 53 6.93 -6.42 -13.50
C ASP A 53 5.99 -5.26 -13.13
N LYS A 54 6.00 -4.22 -13.99
CA LYS A 54 5.15 -3.03 -13.84
C LYS A 54 3.68 -3.27 -14.23
N SER A 55 3.27 -4.51 -14.51
CA SER A 55 1.90 -4.82 -14.92
C SER A 55 0.96 -4.88 -13.71
N TRP A 56 -0.26 -4.37 -13.89
CA TRP A 56 -1.33 -4.50 -12.90
C TRP A 56 -1.81 -5.95 -12.82
N LYS A 57 -1.93 -6.46 -11.60
CA LYS A 57 -2.40 -7.80 -11.27
C LYS A 57 -3.72 -7.67 -10.52
N THR A 58 -4.76 -8.34 -11.01
CA THR A 58 -6.04 -8.43 -10.30
C THR A 58 -5.84 -9.24 -9.02
N THR A 59 -6.41 -8.77 -7.91
CA THR A 59 -6.36 -9.47 -6.62
C THR A 59 -7.32 -10.65 -6.60
N SER A 60 -7.10 -11.59 -5.67
CA SER A 60 -8.04 -12.70 -5.46
C SER A 60 -9.40 -12.20 -4.93
N PRO A 61 -10.48 -12.97 -5.11
CA PRO A 61 -11.79 -12.60 -4.56
C PRO A 61 -11.77 -12.34 -3.06
N ASP A 62 -10.99 -13.11 -2.28
CA ASP A 62 -10.91 -12.91 -0.82
C ASP A 62 -10.32 -11.54 -0.45
N VAL A 63 -9.28 -11.09 -1.18
CA VAL A 63 -8.72 -9.76 -1.01
C VAL A 63 -9.71 -8.67 -1.44
N GLN A 64 -10.43 -8.89 -2.54
CA GLN A 64 -11.45 -7.93 -3.01
C GLN A 64 -12.58 -7.77 -1.99
N THR A 65 -13.03 -8.87 -1.38
CA THR A 65 -14.14 -8.86 -0.42
C THR A 65 -13.73 -8.34 0.96
N LYS A 66 -12.57 -8.77 1.49
CA LYS A 66 -12.15 -8.41 2.85
C LYS A 66 -11.37 -7.11 2.91
N ALA A 67 -10.47 -6.89 1.95
CA ALA A 67 -9.59 -5.73 1.94
C ALA A 67 -10.07 -4.63 0.99
N ALA A 68 -11.11 -4.86 0.19
CA ALA A 68 -11.56 -3.90 -0.83
C ALA A 68 -10.46 -3.47 -1.82
N ILE A 69 -9.39 -4.26 -1.97
CA ILE A 69 -8.31 -4.01 -2.95
C ILE A 69 -8.61 -4.81 -4.21
N THR A 70 -8.73 -4.12 -5.34
CA THR A 70 -9.14 -4.71 -6.63
C THR A 70 -7.96 -5.15 -7.50
N ARG A 71 -6.83 -4.46 -7.38
CA ARG A 71 -5.61 -4.76 -8.13
C ARG A 71 -4.40 -4.19 -7.43
N TYR A 72 -3.25 -4.78 -7.73
CA TYR A 72 -1.96 -4.31 -7.25
C TYR A 72 -0.91 -4.42 -8.34
N ARG A 73 0.23 -3.77 -8.11
CA ARG A 73 1.49 -4.12 -8.78
C ARG A 73 2.63 -3.80 -7.85
N LEU A 74 3.57 -4.72 -7.78
CA LEU A 74 4.74 -4.63 -6.96
C LEU A 74 5.95 -4.87 -7.85
N PHE A 75 6.86 -3.89 -7.91
CA PHE A 75 8.03 -3.97 -8.78
C PHE A 75 9.21 -3.20 -8.17
N ARG A 76 10.41 -3.56 -8.63
CA ARG A 76 11.62 -2.79 -8.32
C ARG A 76 11.68 -1.59 -9.26
N LYS A 77 11.77 -0.37 -8.71
CA LYS A 77 11.87 0.87 -9.50
C LYS A 77 13.31 1.26 -9.86
N GLY A 78 14.30 0.84 -9.07
CA GLY A 78 15.71 1.18 -9.26
C GLY A 78 16.61 0.79 -8.08
N GLU A 79 17.76 1.46 -7.95
CA GLU A 79 18.76 1.27 -6.88
C GLU A 79 18.74 2.38 -5.82
N ASP A 80 17.61 3.06 -5.71
CA ASP A 80 17.35 4.14 -4.75
C ASP A 80 17.22 3.61 -3.30
N VAL A 81 17.13 4.54 -2.33
CA VAL A 81 16.96 4.24 -0.89
C VAL A 81 15.74 3.34 -0.65
N TRP A 82 14.66 3.54 -1.43
CA TRP A 82 13.47 2.70 -1.44
C TRP A 82 13.33 1.99 -2.80
N PRO A 83 14.01 0.85 -3.01
CA PRO A 83 14.09 0.25 -4.34
C PRO A 83 12.77 -0.40 -4.80
N TYR A 84 11.83 -0.67 -3.89
CA TYR A 84 10.56 -1.32 -4.17
C TYR A 84 9.39 -0.36 -4.08
N ILE A 85 8.41 -0.52 -4.96
CA ILE A 85 7.18 0.24 -4.95
C ILE A 85 5.96 -0.67 -5.12
N LEU A 86 5.03 -0.56 -4.18
CA LEU A 86 3.70 -1.16 -4.26
C LEU A 86 2.69 -0.12 -4.71
N TRP A 87 1.93 -0.44 -5.75
CA TRP A 87 0.74 0.29 -6.13
C TRP A 87 -0.46 -0.59 -5.89
N PHE A 88 -1.53 -0.03 -5.37
CA PHE A 88 -2.78 -0.75 -5.21
C PHE A 88 -3.97 0.17 -5.48
N THR A 89 -5.10 -0.45 -5.83
CA THR A 89 -6.39 0.25 -5.99
C THR A 89 -7.39 -0.27 -4.98
N ASN A 90 -7.89 0.60 -4.09
CA ASN A 90 -8.95 0.28 -3.13
C ASN A 90 -10.32 0.85 -3.56
N THR A 91 -11.39 0.25 -3.05
CA THR A 91 -12.77 0.74 -3.19
C THR A 91 -13.42 1.15 -1.86
N GLU A 92 -12.68 0.98 -0.74
CA GLU A 92 -13.08 1.41 0.60
C GLU A 92 -11.89 2.00 1.36
N HIS A 93 -12.19 2.77 2.42
CA HIS A 93 -11.18 3.52 3.17
C HIS A 93 -10.73 2.74 4.41
N TYR A 94 -9.50 2.21 4.42
CA TYR A 94 -8.93 1.60 5.61
C TYR A 94 -7.59 2.25 5.96
N HIS A 95 -7.14 2.06 7.20
CA HIS A 95 -5.72 2.08 7.44
C HIS A 95 -5.14 0.72 7.06
N TYR A 96 -4.59 0.62 5.85
CA TYR A 96 -3.99 -0.61 5.35
C TYR A 96 -2.60 -0.81 5.91
N TYR A 97 -2.27 -2.06 6.23
CA TYR A 97 -0.92 -2.48 6.58
C TYR A 97 -0.48 -3.60 5.66
N PHE A 98 0.66 -3.41 5.00
CA PHE A 98 1.26 -4.41 4.10
C PHE A 98 2.47 -5.03 4.78
N ILE A 99 2.49 -6.36 4.85
CA ILE A 99 3.51 -7.10 5.59
C ILE A 99 4.35 -7.91 4.62
N ASP A 100 5.67 -7.72 4.70
CA ASP A 100 6.61 -8.46 3.87
C ASP A 100 7.09 -9.77 4.50
N GLU A 101 7.87 -10.54 3.75
CA GLU A 101 8.43 -11.82 4.21
C GLU A 101 9.45 -11.69 5.36
N THR A 102 9.90 -10.49 5.70
CA THR A 102 10.72 -10.22 6.90
C THR A 102 9.86 -9.94 8.13
N GLY A 103 8.55 -9.75 7.94
CA GLY A 103 7.59 -9.37 8.97
C GLY A 103 7.54 -7.87 9.24
N ASP A 104 8.17 -7.04 8.39
CA ASP A 104 8.04 -5.59 8.48
C ASP A 104 6.67 -5.14 7.99
N GLU A 105 6.15 -4.04 8.54
CA GLU A 105 4.79 -3.59 8.32
C GLU A 105 4.78 -2.13 7.83
N TYR A 106 4.16 -1.90 6.68
CA TYR A 106 4.07 -0.59 6.02
C TYR A 106 2.61 -0.12 6.03
N GLY A 107 2.32 0.89 6.86
CA GLY A 107 0.99 1.47 7.01
C GLY A 107 0.69 2.53 5.94
N ASN A 108 -0.52 2.52 5.38
CA ASN A 108 -1.02 3.54 4.49
C ASN A 108 -2.49 3.83 4.79
N ASN A 109 -2.76 5.03 5.30
CA ASN A 109 -4.11 5.48 5.60
C ASN A 109 -4.78 6.02 4.33
N THR A 110 -5.72 5.24 3.77
CA THR A 110 -6.39 5.59 2.52
C THR A 110 -7.67 6.37 2.81
N LEU A 111 -7.60 7.70 2.79
CA LEU A 111 -8.75 8.58 3.00
C LEU A 111 -9.66 8.71 1.76
N ARG A 112 -9.28 8.07 0.66
CA ARG A 112 -10.02 8.06 -0.60
C ARG A 112 -9.90 6.71 -1.28
N ASN A 113 -10.85 6.46 -2.17
CA ASN A 113 -10.78 5.35 -3.10
C ASN A 113 -9.86 5.66 -4.28
N GLY A 114 -9.24 4.64 -4.84
CA GLY A 114 -8.46 4.74 -6.06
C GLY A 114 -7.02 4.28 -5.87
N ASN A 115 -6.09 4.93 -6.57
CA ASN A 115 -4.70 4.48 -6.60
C ASN A 115 -3.88 5.06 -5.45
N HIS A 116 -3.14 4.17 -4.78
CA HIS A 116 -2.23 4.48 -3.70
C HIS A 116 -0.86 3.88 -3.94
N TYR A 117 0.16 4.46 -3.31
CA TYR A 117 1.56 4.11 -3.54
C TYR A 117 2.29 3.96 -2.21
N ILE A 118 3.15 2.96 -2.12
CA ILE A 118 4.07 2.75 -1.00
C ILE A 118 5.44 2.44 -1.58
N GLU A 119 6.45 3.21 -1.22
CA GLU A 119 7.84 2.84 -1.47
C GLU A 119 8.54 2.44 -0.19
N TYR A 120 9.31 1.35 -0.28
CA TYR A 120 9.96 0.75 0.87
C TYR A 120 11.25 0.03 0.47
N ARG A 121 12.00 -0.38 1.49
CA ARG A 121 13.19 -1.21 1.37
C ARG A 121 13.02 -2.44 2.24
N SER A 122 13.26 -3.61 1.67
CA SER A 122 13.20 -4.88 2.39
C SER A 122 14.21 -5.86 1.83
N ALA A 123 14.73 -6.75 2.68
CA ALA A 123 15.56 -7.87 2.25
C ALA A 123 14.74 -8.99 1.58
N LYS A 124 13.45 -9.09 1.91
CA LYS A 124 12.51 -10.02 1.30
C LYS A 124 11.21 -9.28 0.96
N PRO A 125 11.17 -8.58 -0.18
CA PRO A 125 10.20 -7.53 -0.46
C PRO A 125 8.80 -8.02 -0.85
N ASN A 126 8.57 -9.33 -0.98
CA ASN A 126 7.25 -9.83 -1.36
C ASN A 126 6.26 -9.57 -0.22
N ILE A 127 5.04 -9.17 -0.56
CA ILE A 127 3.99 -8.97 0.44
C ILE A 127 3.27 -10.30 0.65
N ILE A 128 3.16 -10.70 1.91
CA ILE A 128 2.58 -11.98 2.34
C ILE A 128 1.29 -11.82 3.13
N CYS A 129 1.01 -10.64 3.67
CA CYS A 129 -0.20 -10.39 4.43
C CYS A 129 -0.63 -8.94 4.30
N ILE A 130 -1.94 -8.71 4.29
CA ILE A 130 -2.57 -7.40 4.30
C ILE A 130 -3.51 -7.35 5.47
N LYS A 131 -3.43 -6.28 6.26
CA LYS A 131 -4.39 -5.98 7.33
C LYS A 131 -5.06 -4.65 7.08
N GLY A 132 -6.21 -4.44 7.71
CA GLY A 132 -6.88 -3.15 7.76
C GLY A 132 -7.73 -3.01 9.00
N SER A 133 -7.93 -1.76 9.42
CA SER A 133 -8.76 -1.34 10.54
C SER A 133 -9.21 0.11 10.37
#